data_AF-A0A1D6EFE9-F1
#
_entry.id   AF-A0A1D6EFE9-F1
#
_cell.length_a   1.000
_cell.length_b   1.000
_cell.length_c   1.000
_cell.angle_alpha   90.00
_cell.angle_beta   90.00
_cell.angle_gamma   90.00
#
_symmetry.space_group_name_H-M   'P 1'
#
loop_
_entity.id
_entity.type
_entity.pdbx_description
1 polymer ?
#
loop_
_entity_poly.entity_id
_entity_poly.type
_entity_poly.pdbx_seq_one_letter_code
_entity_poly.pdbx_strand_id
1 'polypeptide(L)'
;MVQALNRLGLRVVMDVVYNHLYSSGPFAITSVLDKIVPGYYLRRDSNGQTENSAAVNNTASEHFMVDRLIVDDLLNWAVNYKVDGFRFDLMGHIMKKTMIRAKSALQSLTIDEHGVDGSKIYLYGEGWNFGEVAENQRGINGSQLNMSGTGIGSFNDRIRDAINGGSPFGNPLQQGFSTGLFLEPNGFYQGNETETRLTLATYADHIQVGSSFSAC
;
A
#
# COMPACT_ATOMS: atom_id res chain seq x y z
N MET A 1 0.95 -18.10 17.44
CA MET A 1 1.44 -17.88 16.06
C MET A 1 2.67 -16.98 16.03
N VAL A 2 2.57 -15.68 16.36
CA VAL A 2 3.69 -14.72 16.33
C VAL A 2 4.95 -15.24 17.02
N GLN A 3 4.84 -15.65 18.29
CA GLN A 3 5.98 -16.21 19.04
C GLN A 3 6.65 -17.41 18.34
N ALA A 4 5.87 -18.29 17.69
CA ALA A 4 6.42 -19.46 17.01
C ALA A 4 7.24 -19.05 15.78
N LEU A 5 6.74 -18.10 14.98
CA LEU A 5 7.47 -17.55 13.83
C LEU A 5 8.75 -16.81 14.28
N ASN A 6 8.68 -16.01 15.35
CA ASN A 6 9.85 -15.34 15.89
C ASN A 6 10.92 -16.34 16.39
N ARG A 7 10.52 -17.46 17.01
CA ARG A 7 11.45 -18.53 17.42
C ARG A 7 12.12 -19.24 16.24
N LEU A 8 11.53 -19.16 15.03
CA LEU A 8 12.13 -19.62 13.78
C LEU A 8 13.02 -18.54 13.12
N GLY A 9 13.23 -17.39 13.76
CA GLY A 9 14.01 -16.28 13.21
C GLY A 9 13.25 -15.41 12.22
N LEU A 10 11.92 -15.53 12.15
CA LEU A 10 11.08 -14.76 11.22
C LEU A 10 10.28 -13.68 11.97
N ARG A 11 10.35 -12.44 11.47
CA ARG A 11 9.46 -11.36 11.89
C ARG A 11 8.09 -11.49 11.22
N VAL A 12 7.05 -10.98 11.88
CA VAL A 12 5.67 -11.05 11.39
C VAL A 12 5.19 -9.66 10.98
N VAL A 13 4.88 -9.52 9.70
CA VAL A 13 4.20 -8.33 9.16
C VAL A 13 2.72 -8.63 9.01
N MET A 14 1.87 -7.71 9.43
CA MET A 14 0.43 -7.80 9.21
C MET A 14 -0.01 -6.95 8.02
N ASP A 15 -0.88 -7.50 7.18
CA ASP A 15 -1.57 -6.76 6.13
C ASP A 15 -2.75 -6.00 6.75
N VAL A 16 -2.73 -4.68 6.71
CA VAL A 16 -3.74 -3.81 7.32
C VAL A 16 -4.53 -3.07 6.25
N VAL A 17 -5.85 -3.19 6.35
CA VAL A 17 -6.82 -2.71 5.35
C VAL A 17 -7.65 -1.59 5.93
N TYR A 18 -7.03 -0.42 6.07
CA TYR A 18 -7.71 0.76 6.64
C TYR A 18 -8.41 1.63 5.59
N ASN A 19 -8.20 1.38 4.30
CA ASN A 19 -8.65 2.23 3.20
C ASN A 19 -10.15 2.12 2.90
N HIS A 20 -10.84 1.08 3.37
CA HIS A 20 -12.26 0.85 3.09
C HIS A 20 -12.92 -0.03 4.15
N LEU A 21 -14.26 -0.10 4.15
CA LEU A 21 -15.06 -0.98 5.02
C LEU A 21 -15.89 -1.98 4.21
N TYR A 22 -16.07 -3.18 4.74
CA TYR A 22 -16.87 -4.21 4.07
C TYR A 22 -18.36 -3.81 3.91
N SER A 23 -18.93 -3.06 4.86
CA SER A 23 -20.33 -2.64 4.79
C SER A 23 -20.55 -1.28 5.45
N SER A 24 -21.63 -0.61 5.02
CA SER A 24 -22.12 0.66 5.53
C SER A 24 -23.62 0.60 5.82
N GLY A 25 -24.18 1.67 6.39
CA GLY A 25 -25.59 1.80 6.68
C GLY A 25 -26.06 1.03 7.93
N PRO A 26 -27.36 1.13 8.25
CA PRO A 26 -27.86 0.75 9.58
C PRO A 26 -28.22 -0.74 9.74
N PHE A 27 -28.26 -1.51 8.67
CA PHE A 27 -28.91 -2.83 8.70
C PHE A 27 -27.94 -4.03 8.67
N ALA A 28 -26.85 -3.96 7.90
CA ALA A 28 -25.94 -5.09 7.76
C ALA A 28 -25.26 -5.44 9.09
N ILE A 29 -25.18 -6.73 9.44
CA ILE A 29 -24.47 -7.19 10.67
C ILE A 29 -22.98 -6.82 10.65
N THR A 30 -22.40 -6.77 9.46
CA THR A 30 -21.02 -6.39 9.18
C THR A 30 -20.77 -4.88 9.18
N SER A 31 -21.82 -4.06 9.28
CA SER A 31 -21.70 -2.60 9.43
C SER A 31 -21.58 -2.23 10.92
N VAL A 32 -20.44 -1.65 11.28
CA VAL A 32 -20.13 -1.21 12.66
C VAL A 32 -19.93 0.30 12.71
N LEU A 33 -18.85 0.80 12.11
CA LEU A 33 -18.46 2.21 12.24
C LEU A 33 -19.52 3.18 11.71
N ASP A 34 -20.03 2.91 10.50
CA ASP A 34 -21.05 3.74 9.86
C ASP A 34 -22.44 3.58 10.49
N LYS A 35 -22.71 2.46 11.17
CA LYS A 35 -23.93 2.28 11.95
C LYS A 35 -23.95 3.16 13.21
N ILE A 36 -22.78 3.41 13.81
CA ILE A 36 -22.65 4.19 15.05
C ILE A 36 -22.60 5.69 14.74
N VAL A 37 -21.79 6.12 13.77
CA VAL A 37 -21.70 7.53 13.34
C VAL A 37 -21.87 7.61 11.82
N PRO A 38 -23.13 7.65 11.33
CA PRO A 38 -23.43 7.60 9.91
C PRO A 38 -22.75 8.70 9.09
N GLY A 39 -22.07 8.30 8.03
CA GLY A 39 -21.41 9.19 7.07
C GLY A 39 -20.11 9.84 7.56
N TYR A 40 -19.62 9.51 8.75
CA TYR A 40 -18.37 10.08 9.29
C TYR A 40 -17.13 9.27 8.93
N TYR A 41 -17.17 7.95 9.10
CA TYR A 41 -15.99 7.11 8.84
C TYR A 41 -15.73 6.88 7.35
N LEU A 42 -16.74 7.14 6.52
CA LEU A 42 -16.73 6.93 5.08
C LEU A 42 -16.43 8.23 4.35
N ARG A 43 -15.63 8.15 3.29
CA ARG A 43 -15.42 9.24 2.35
C ARG A 43 -16.63 9.36 1.43
N ARG A 44 -17.03 10.59 1.15
CA ARG A 44 -18.19 10.90 0.32
C ARG A 44 -17.82 11.88 -0.78
N ASP A 45 -18.49 11.77 -1.92
CA ASP A 45 -18.41 12.71 -3.03
C ASP A 45 -19.14 14.04 -2.70
N SER A 46 -19.14 14.98 -3.65
CA SER A 46 -19.80 16.28 -3.49
C SER A 46 -21.34 16.20 -3.38
N ASN A 47 -21.95 15.10 -3.83
CA ASN A 47 -23.38 14.83 -3.71
C ASN A 47 -23.72 14.08 -2.42
N GLY A 48 -22.73 13.76 -1.59
CA GLY A 48 -22.89 13.00 -0.37
C GLY A 48 -23.06 11.49 -0.60
N GLN A 49 -22.72 10.95 -1.76
CA GLN A 49 -22.65 9.51 -1.98
C GLN A 49 -21.31 8.95 -1.52
N THR A 50 -21.30 7.73 -1.00
CA THR A 50 -20.07 7.08 -0.54
C THR A 50 -19.15 6.75 -1.72
N GLU A 51 -17.86 7.07 -1.57
CA GLU A 51 -16.81 6.73 -2.54
C GLU A 51 -16.47 5.23 -2.47
N ASN A 52 -16.24 4.59 -3.62
CA ASN A 52 -16.04 3.13 -3.73
C ASN A 52 -14.82 2.75 -4.59
N SER A 53 -13.86 3.65 -4.78
CA SER A 53 -12.69 3.37 -5.62
C SER A 53 -11.76 2.30 -5.03
N ALA A 54 -11.75 2.12 -3.70
CA ALA A 54 -10.96 1.12 -2.98
C ALA A 54 -11.74 -0.18 -2.74
N ALA A 55 -12.47 -0.65 -3.77
CA ALA A 55 -13.51 -1.67 -3.75
C ALA A 55 -14.91 -1.17 -3.32
N VAL A 56 -15.14 -0.91 -2.03
CA VAL A 56 -16.44 -0.43 -1.51
C VAL A 56 -16.27 0.34 -0.19
N ASN A 57 -17.08 1.36 0.05
CA ASN A 57 -17.11 2.14 1.31
C ASN A 57 -15.73 2.66 1.75
N ASN A 58 -15.08 3.47 0.90
CA ASN A 58 -13.80 4.08 1.20
C ASN A 58 -13.83 4.81 2.55
N THR A 59 -12.81 4.64 3.38
CA THR A 59 -12.70 5.37 4.66
C THR A 59 -12.13 6.78 4.44
N ALA A 60 -12.38 7.67 5.39
CA ALA A 60 -11.92 9.06 5.34
C ALA A 60 -10.85 9.35 6.41
N SER A 61 -9.62 8.87 6.23
CA SER A 61 -8.50 9.14 7.17
C SER A 61 -8.14 10.63 7.32
N GLU A 62 -8.66 11.50 6.45
CA GLU A 62 -8.63 12.94 6.63
C GLU A 62 -9.42 13.41 7.86
N HIS A 63 -10.44 12.65 8.29
CA HIS A 63 -11.24 12.90 9.48
C HIS A 63 -10.53 12.44 10.76
N PHE A 64 -10.63 13.27 11.80
CA PHE A 64 -9.85 13.14 13.03
C PHE A 64 -10.03 11.78 13.73
N MET A 65 -11.26 11.29 13.90
CA MET A 65 -11.49 10.03 14.61
C MET A 65 -11.17 8.78 13.76
N VAL A 66 -11.13 8.91 12.43
CA VAL A 66 -10.66 7.85 11.54
C VAL A 66 -9.14 7.73 11.63
N ASP A 67 -8.44 8.85 11.52
CA ASP A 67 -6.99 8.94 11.76
C ASP A 67 -6.61 8.36 13.13
N ARG A 68 -7.34 8.75 14.19
CA ARG A 68 -7.16 8.22 15.54
C ARG A 68 -7.29 6.69 15.57
N LEU A 69 -8.40 6.16 15.08
CA LEU A 69 -8.69 4.73 15.13
C LEU A 69 -7.62 3.90 14.41
N ILE A 70 -7.11 4.38 13.27
CA ILE A 70 -6.03 3.71 12.53
C ILE A 70 -4.78 3.56 13.40
N VAL A 71 -4.33 4.64 14.06
CA VAL A 71 -3.13 4.58 14.90
C VAL A 71 -3.36 3.79 16.19
N ASP A 72 -4.54 3.93 16.81
CA ASP A 72 -4.89 3.17 18.01
C ASP A 72 -4.91 1.66 17.72
N ASP A 73 -5.43 1.23 16.55
CA ASP A 73 -5.42 -0.18 16.14
C ASP A 73 -4.00 -0.71 15.85
N LEU A 74 -3.17 0.07 15.15
CA LEU A 74 -1.76 -0.29 14.93
C LEU A 74 -1.00 -0.52 16.25
N LEU A 75 -1.21 0.38 17.23
CA LEU A 75 -0.62 0.24 18.56
C LEU A 75 -1.15 -0.99 19.29
N ASN A 76 -2.43 -1.31 19.16
CA ASN A 76 -3.00 -2.54 19.71
C ASN A 76 -2.29 -3.78 19.15
N TRP A 77 -2.08 -3.88 17.84
CA TRP A 77 -1.37 -5.01 17.23
C TRP A 77 0.11 -5.07 17.62
N ALA A 78 0.79 -3.93 17.68
CA ALA A 78 2.18 -3.87 18.09
C ALA A 78 2.36 -4.28 19.56
N VAL A 79 1.59 -3.71 20.49
CA VAL A 79 1.79 -3.93 21.93
C VAL A 79 1.21 -5.26 22.38
N ASN A 80 -0.07 -5.53 22.05
CA ASN A 80 -0.79 -6.68 22.59
C ASN A 80 -0.44 -7.98 21.88
N TYR A 81 -0.07 -7.91 20.60
CA TYR A 81 0.23 -9.09 19.77
C TYR A 81 1.69 -9.19 19.33
N LYS A 82 2.51 -8.17 19.59
CA LYS A 82 3.95 -8.13 19.25
C LYS A 82 4.21 -8.30 17.75
N VAL A 83 3.34 -7.73 16.92
CA VAL A 83 3.53 -7.65 15.46
C VAL A 83 4.77 -6.80 15.14
N ASP A 84 5.59 -7.26 14.19
CA ASP A 84 6.91 -6.69 13.87
C ASP A 84 6.87 -5.63 12.75
N GLY A 85 5.75 -5.48 12.04
CA GLY A 85 5.62 -4.54 10.93
C GLY A 85 4.24 -4.55 10.30
N PHE A 86 4.00 -3.58 9.42
CA PHE A 86 2.69 -3.39 8.80
C PHE A 86 2.82 -3.11 7.30
N ARG A 87 2.06 -3.87 6.50
CA ARG A 87 1.83 -3.62 5.08
C ARG A 87 0.48 -2.94 4.93
N PHE A 88 0.45 -1.73 4.40
CA PHE A 88 -0.77 -0.96 4.22
C PHE A 88 -1.35 -1.24 2.83
N ASP A 89 -2.51 -1.88 2.81
CA ASP A 89 -3.35 -2.03 1.64
C ASP A 89 -3.82 -0.65 1.15
N LEU A 90 -3.74 -0.42 -0.17
CA LEU A 90 -4.06 0.86 -0.82
C LEU A 90 -3.65 2.09 0.02
N MET A 91 -2.38 2.14 0.45
CA MET A 91 -1.80 3.24 1.22
C MET A 91 -2.05 4.62 0.57
N GLY A 92 -2.16 4.67 -0.77
CA GLY A 92 -2.57 5.86 -1.51
C GLY A 92 -3.94 6.46 -1.14
N HIS A 93 -4.83 5.70 -0.51
CA HIS A 93 -6.13 6.18 -0.02
C HIS A 93 -6.10 6.68 1.44
N ILE A 94 -4.94 6.56 2.09
CA ILE A 94 -4.68 7.01 3.45
C ILE A 94 -3.91 8.34 3.40
N MET A 95 -4.21 9.27 4.30
CA MET A 95 -3.50 10.54 4.37
C MET A 95 -2.05 10.34 4.82
N LYS A 96 -1.11 11.06 4.17
CA LYS A 96 0.31 11.06 4.55
C LYS A 96 0.49 11.44 6.03
N LYS A 97 -0.30 12.40 6.55
CA LYS A 97 -0.25 12.79 7.98
C LYS A 97 -0.51 11.62 8.91
N THR A 98 -1.47 10.74 8.57
CA THR A 98 -1.83 9.55 9.35
C THR A 98 -0.68 8.55 9.33
N MET A 99 -0.07 8.34 8.16
CA MET A 99 1.10 7.46 8.01
C MET A 99 2.30 7.92 8.84
N ILE A 100 2.60 9.22 8.83
CA ILE A 100 3.71 9.79 9.62
C ILE A 100 3.41 9.72 11.13
N ARG A 101 2.16 9.99 11.54
CA ARG A 101 1.75 9.88 12.93
C ARG A 101 1.84 8.44 13.43
N ALA A 102 1.36 7.48 12.64
CA ALA A 102 1.47 6.05 12.89
C ALA A 102 2.93 5.62 13.07
N LYS A 103 3.81 6.03 12.14
CA LYS A 103 5.25 5.76 12.22
C LYS A 103 5.84 6.26 13.53
N SER A 104 5.60 7.52 13.86
CA SER A 104 6.12 8.12 15.10
C SER A 104 5.66 7.36 16.34
N ALA A 105 4.35 7.07 16.44
CA ALA A 105 3.76 6.39 17.59
C ALA A 105 4.27 4.94 17.75
N LEU A 106 4.43 4.20 16.64
CA LEU A 106 4.98 2.84 16.68
C LEU A 106 6.46 2.85 17.05
N GLN A 107 7.24 3.76 16.46
CA GLN A 107 8.69 3.82 16.67
C GLN A 107 9.09 4.40 18.03
N SER A 108 8.17 5.04 18.76
CA SER A 108 8.38 5.47 20.14
C SER A 108 8.15 4.37 21.18
N LEU A 109 7.64 3.19 20.79
CA LEU A 109 7.43 2.08 21.73
C LEU A 109 8.78 1.52 22.22
N THR A 110 8.85 1.23 23.50
CA THR A 110 10.05 0.73 24.19
C THR A 110 9.79 -0.61 24.87
N ILE A 111 10.84 -1.42 25.05
CA ILE A 111 10.72 -2.71 25.74
C ILE A 111 10.27 -2.50 27.19
N ASP A 112 10.82 -1.49 27.88
CA ASP A 112 10.56 -1.29 29.30
C ASP A 112 9.12 -0.88 29.61
N GLU A 113 8.53 0.00 28.78
CA GLU A 113 7.16 0.50 29.01
C GLU A 113 6.10 -0.35 28.28
N HIS A 114 6.42 -0.86 27.09
CA HIS A 114 5.45 -1.47 26.18
C HIS A 114 5.74 -2.94 25.86
N GLY A 115 6.89 -3.46 26.29
CA GLY A 115 7.31 -4.84 26.02
C GLY A 115 7.67 -5.12 24.56
N VAL A 116 7.91 -4.08 23.73
CA VAL A 116 8.31 -4.19 22.31
C VAL A 116 9.33 -3.11 21.94
N ASP A 117 10.31 -3.45 21.11
CA ASP A 117 11.25 -2.47 20.53
C ASP A 117 10.62 -1.85 19.27
N GLY A 118 9.96 -0.72 19.44
CA GLY A 118 9.28 0.01 18.37
C GLY A 118 10.21 0.48 17.27
N SER A 119 11.49 0.71 17.57
CA SER A 119 12.49 1.18 16.59
C SER A 119 12.71 0.18 15.44
N LYS A 120 12.31 -1.09 15.63
CA LYS A 120 12.41 -2.17 14.64
C LYS A 120 11.14 -2.39 13.83
N ILE A 121 10.04 -1.70 14.18
CA ILE A 121 8.79 -1.85 13.44
C ILE A 121 8.94 -1.18 12.07
N TYR A 122 8.75 -1.97 11.02
CA TYR A 122 8.84 -1.52 9.63
C TYR A 122 7.46 -1.32 9.01
N LEU A 123 7.31 -0.23 8.25
CA LEU A 123 6.07 0.13 7.57
C LEU A 123 6.32 0.21 6.07
N TYR A 124 5.42 -0.37 5.28
CA TYR A 124 5.39 -0.22 3.84
C TYR A 124 3.96 -0.38 3.30
N GLY A 125 3.70 -0.03 2.05
CA GLY A 125 2.35 -0.20 1.49
C GLY A 125 2.23 0.05 0.00
N GLU A 126 0.99 0.03 -0.45
CA GLU A 126 0.60 0.27 -1.84
C GLU A 126 0.35 1.75 -2.13
N GLY A 127 1.39 2.46 -2.56
CA GLY A 127 1.30 3.89 -2.85
C GLY A 127 0.64 4.23 -4.20
N TRP A 128 -0.32 3.43 -4.68
CA TRP A 128 -1.02 3.67 -5.94
C TRP A 128 -1.84 4.96 -5.86
N ASN A 129 -1.84 5.78 -6.91
CA ASN A 129 -2.48 7.11 -6.91
C ASN A 129 -3.62 7.16 -7.93
N PHE A 130 -4.84 6.85 -7.51
CA PHE A 130 -6.02 6.77 -8.38
C PHE A 130 -7.30 7.10 -7.62
N GLY A 131 -8.43 7.19 -8.32
CA GLY A 131 -9.72 7.51 -7.71
C GLY A 131 -9.79 8.96 -7.21
N GLU A 132 -10.63 9.20 -6.22
CA GLU A 132 -10.92 10.53 -5.67
C GLU A 132 -9.75 11.16 -4.90
N VAL A 133 -8.72 10.37 -4.57
CA VAL A 133 -7.53 10.82 -3.83
C VAL A 133 -6.38 11.25 -4.74
N ALA A 134 -6.48 10.97 -6.05
CA ALA A 134 -5.46 11.32 -7.03
C ALA A 134 -5.16 12.83 -6.98
N GLU A 135 -3.92 13.17 -7.34
CA GLU A 135 -3.46 14.57 -7.39
C GLU A 135 -3.69 15.36 -6.09
N ASN A 136 -3.71 14.67 -4.94
CA ASN A 136 -3.94 15.24 -3.61
C ASN A 136 -5.31 15.91 -3.43
N GLN A 137 -6.34 15.50 -4.19
CA GLN A 137 -7.67 16.12 -4.15
C GLN A 137 -8.35 16.07 -2.77
N ARG A 138 -7.99 15.10 -1.92
CA ARG A 138 -8.48 14.96 -0.53
C ARG A 138 -7.45 15.39 0.53
N GLY A 139 -6.36 16.03 0.11
CA GLY A 139 -5.16 16.30 0.90
C GLY A 139 -3.98 15.44 0.45
N ILE A 140 -2.80 15.66 1.05
CA ILE A 140 -1.58 14.92 0.69
C ILE A 140 -1.75 13.46 1.12
N ASN A 141 -1.93 12.57 0.15
CA ASN A 141 -2.19 11.15 0.34
C ASN A 141 -0.90 10.31 0.34
N GLY A 142 -0.99 9.05 0.72
CA GLY A 142 0.12 8.09 0.82
C GLY A 142 0.61 7.53 -0.51
N SER A 143 0.61 8.33 -1.58
CA SER A 143 1.11 7.91 -2.90
C SER A 143 2.64 7.70 -2.90
N GLN A 144 3.15 6.88 -3.83
CA GLN A 144 4.60 6.58 -3.95
C GLN A 144 5.46 7.85 -3.93
N LEU A 145 5.08 8.87 -4.72
CA LEU A 145 5.81 10.14 -4.78
C LEU A 145 5.74 10.92 -3.47
N ASN A 146 4.55 11.00 -2.87
CA ASN A 146 4.38 11.72 -1.61
C ASN A 146 5.08 11.03 -0.43
N MET A 147 5.24 9.71 -0.47
CA MET A 147 5.92 8.93 0.58
C MET A 147 7.45 8.93 0.44
N SER A 148 7.99 9.50 -0.64
CA SER A 148 9.43 9.73 -0.78
C SER A 148 9.98 10.53 0.41
N GLY A 149 11.16 10.14 0.90
CA GLY A 149 11.84 10.76 2.04
C GLY A 149 11.22 10.47 3.41
N THR A 150 10.12 9.72 3.49
CA THR A 150 9.47 9.41 4.78
C THR A 150 10.08 8.20 5.50
N GLY A 151 10.82 7.35 4.79
CA GLY A 151 11.31 6.06 5.30
C GLY A 151 10.22 4.99 5.46
N ILE A 152 9.03 5.20 4.90
CA ILE A 152 7.98 4.17 4.75
C ILE A 152 8.11 3.60 3.34
N GLY A 153 8.19 2.27 3.23
CA GLY A 153 8.37 1.59 1.94
C GLY A 153 7.13 1.68 1.05
N SER A 154 7.33 1.58 -0.26
CA SER A 154 6.22 1.36 -1.19
C SER A 154 6.60 0.34 -2.26
N PHE A 155 5.64 -0.46 -2.72
CA PHE A 155 5.88 -1.43 -3.78
C PHE A 155 6.37 -0.75 -5.06
N ASN A 156 7.39 -1.33 -5.69
CA ASN A 156 7.92 -0.86 -6.97
C ASN A 156 7.31 -1.66 -8.13
N ASP A 157 6.25 -1.12 -8.72
CA ASP A 157 5.59 -1.61 -9.92
C ASP A 157 6.48 -1.54 -11.18
N ARG A 158 7.41 -0.58 -11.27
CA ARG A 158 8.22 -0.38 -12.48
C ARG A 158 9.13 -1.57 -12.74
N ILE A 159 9.80 -2.08 -11.70
CA ILE A 159 10.65 -3.26 -11.82
C ILE A 159 9.81 -4.53 -12.07
N ARG A 160 8.65 -4.66 -11.41
CA ARG A 160 7.72 -5.78 -11.62
C ARG A 160 7.32 -5.87 -13.10
N ASP A 161 6.85 -4.76 -13.66
CA ASP A 161 6.34 -4.70 -15.02
C ASP A 161 7.46 -4.83 -16.06
N ALA A 162 8.64 -4.27 -15.79
CA ALA A 162 9.80 -4.42 -16.67
C ALA A 162 10.32 -5.87 -16.75
N ILE A 163 10.35 -6.59 -15.62
CA ILE A 163 10.77 -8.00 -15.59
C ILE A 163 9.76 -8.89 -16.30
N ASN A 164 8.48 -8.78 -15.94
CA ASN A 164 7.43 -9.69 -16.40
C ASN A 164 6.94 -9.36 -17.82
N GLY A 165 6.84 -8.08 -18.15
CA GLY A 165 6.23 -7.58 -19.39
C GLY A 165 4.83 -7.03 -19.18
N GLY A 166 4.54 -5.90 -19.84
CA GLY A 166 3.21 -5.30 -19.84
C GLY A 166 2.81 -4.72 -18.49
N SER A 167 1.58 -5.00 -18.07
CA SER A 167 1.04 -4.59 -16.77
C SER A 167 -0.11 -5.52 -16.37
N PRO A 168 -0.56 -5.50 -15.10
CA PRO A 168 -1.71 -6.30 -14.65
C PRO A 168 -3.03 -6.01 -15.40
N PHE A 169 -3.11 -4.88 -16.11
CA PHE A 169 -4.28 -4.45 -16.87
C PHE A 169 -4.05 -4.52 -18.40
N GLY A 170 -2.87 -4.98 -18.83
CA GLY A 170 -2.48 -5.09 -20.24
C GLY A 170 -2.82 -6.44 -20.87
N ASN A 171 -2.35 -6.65 -22.11
CA ASN A 171 -2.50 -7.94 -22.77
C ASN A 171 -1.59 -8.98 -22.09
N PRO A 172 -2.10 -10.17 -21.71
CA PRO A 172 -1.31 -11.18 -20.99
C PRO A 172 -0.15 -11.78 -21.80
N LEU A 173 -0.14 -11.60 -23.12
CA LEU A 173 0.94 -12.07 -24.00
C LEU A 173 2.07 -11.07 -24.18
N GLN A 174 1.97 -9.88 -23.57
CA GLN A 174 3.03 -8.88 -23.63
C GLN A 174 4.26 -9.35 -22.84
N GLN A 175 5.39 -9.49 -23.51
CA GLN A 175 6.66 -9.94 -22.95
C GLN A 175 7.43 -8.78 -22.33
N GLY A 176 8.28 -9.11 -21.36
CA GLY A 176 9.22 -8.23 -20.69
C GLY A 176 10.62 -8.81 -20.72
N PHE A 177 11.48 -8.24 -19.88
CA PHE A 177 12.91 -8.59 -19.89
C PHE A 177 13.17 -10.07 -19.62
N SER A 178 12.43 -10.70 -18.70
CA SER A 178 12.64 -12.10 -18.31
C SER A 178 11.64 -13.08 -18.94
N THR A 179 10.83 -12.62 -19.89
CA THR A 179 9.79 -13.45 -20.55
C THR A 179 9.93 -13.47 -22.07
N GLY A 180 11.10 -13.10 -22.60
CA GLY A 180 11.49 -13.33 -24.01
C GLY A 180 11.29 -12.15 -24.96
N LEU A 181 11.03 -10.92 -24.47
CA LEU A 181 10.86 -9.75 -25.34
C LEU A 181 12.09 -9.56 -26.24
N PHE A 182 11.88 -9.40 -27.55
CA PHE A 182 12.89 -9.34 -28.62
C PHE A 182 13.74 -10.61 -28.79
N LEU A 183 14.23 -11.22 -27.71
CA LEU A 183 15.14 -12.37 -27.74
C LEU A 183 14.44 -13.68 -28.15
N GLU A 184 13.21 -13.90 -27.67
CA GLU A 184 12.42 -15.11 -27.88
C GLU A 184 10.94 -14.76 -28.12
N PRO A 185 10.57 -14.20 -29.29
CA PRO A 185 9.20 -13.73 -29.55
C PRO A 185 8.17 -14.86 -29.46
N ASN A 186 7.10 -14.64 -28.69
CA ASN A 186 6.06 -15.64 -28.42
C ASN A 186 4.93 -15.71 -29.48
N GLY A 187 5.05 -14.98 -30.59
CA GLY A 187 4.05 -14.90 -31.66
C GLY A 187 2.98 -13.81 -31.49
N PHE A 188 2.87 -13.16 -30.33
CA PHE A 188 2.06 -11.95 -30.16
C PHE A 188 2.82 -10.75 -30.72
N TYR A 189 2.20 -10.01 -31.64
CA TYR A 189 2.82 -8.85 -32.28
C TYR A 189 2.98 -7.70 -31.29
N GLN A 190 4.23 -7.29 -31.03
CA GLN A 190 4.61 -6.27 -30.05
C GLN A 190 5.44 -5.13 -30.69
N GLY A 191 5.36 -5.00 -32.02
CA GLY A 191 6.20 -4.11 -32.83
C GLY A 191 7.22 -4.88 -33.68
N ASN A 192 7.95 -4.13 -34.50
CA ASN A 192 9.07 -4.66 -35.28
C ASN A 192 10.31 -4.94 -34.40
N GLU A 193 11.35 -5.52 -35.01
CA GLU A 193 12.57 -5.90 -34.29
C GLU A 193 13.26 -4.71 -33.60
N THR A 194 13.32 -3.56 -34.25
CA THR A 194 13.91 -2.33 -33.67
C THR A 194 13.10 -1.83 -32.47
N GLU A 195 11.77 -1.83 -32.56
CA GLU A 195 10.85 -1.40 -31.50
C GLU A 195 10.92 -2.32 -30.27
N THR A 196 10.93 -3.64 -30.50
CA THR A 196 11.03 -4.63 -29.42
C THR A 196 12.40 -4.62 -28.76
N ARG A 197 13.49 -4.45 -29.52
CA ARG A 197 14.85 -4.29 -28.97
C ARG A 197 14.98 -3.02 -28.12
N LEU A 198 14.39 -1.90 -28.56
CA LEU A 198 14.37 -0.66 -27.79
C LEU A 198 13.57 -0.83 -26.49
N THR A 199 12.39 -1.45 -26.56
CA THR A 199 11.58 -1.74 -25.38
C THR A 199 12.32 -2.63 -24.37
N LEU A 200 13.03 -3.66 -24.85
CA LEU A 200 13.88 -4.50 -24.00
C LEU A 200 14.96 -3.70 -23.28
N ALA A 201 15.63 -2.78 -23.98
CA ALA A 201 16.64 -1.90 -23.37
C ALA A 201 16.03 -0.96 -22.32
N THR A 202 14.86 -0.38 -22.60
CA THR A 202 14.13 0.46 -21.63
C THR A 202 13.76 -0.34 -20.37
N TYR A 203 13.30 -1.59 -20.51
CA TYR A 203 13.05 -2.45 -19.37
C TYR A 203 14.33 -2.80 -18.60
N ALA A 204 15.45 -3.00 -19.28
CA ALA A 204 16.74 -3.19 -18.63
C ALA A 204 17.12 -1.96 -17.78
N ASP A 205 16.87 -0.74 -18.25
CA ASP A 205 17.12 0.49 -17.49
C ASP A 205 16.23 0.58 -16.24
N HIS A 206 14.93 0.28 -16.37
CA HIS A 206 14.02 0.23 -15.22
C HIS A 206 14.47 -0.80 -14.17
N ILE A 207 14.95 -1.97 -14.60
CA ILE A 207 15.44 -3.03 -13.71
C ILE A 207 16.73 -2.60 -13.01
N GLN A 208 17.67 -2.00 -13.73
CA GLN A 208 18.92 -1.50 -13.16
C GLN A 208 18.66 -0.43 -12.11
N VAL A 209 17.78 0.54 -12.40
CA VAL A 209 17.36 1.55 -11.42
C VAL A 209 16.72 0.89 -10.20
N GLY A 210 15.76 -0.03 -10.39
CA GLY A 210 15.10 -0.72 -9.28
C GLY A 210 16.06 -1.57 -8.42
N SER A 211 17.09 -2.15 -9.02
CA SER A 211 18.08 -2.98 -8.32
C SER A 211 19.13 -2.14 -7.57
N SER A 212 19.40 -0.92 -8.04
CA SER A 212 20.41 -0.02 -7.45
C SER A 212 20.01 0.52 -6.07
N PHE A 213 18.73 0.42 -5.69
CA PHE A 213 18.24 0.86 -4.38
C PHE A 213 18.27 -0.25 -3.29
N SER A 214 18.77 -1.46 -3.59
CA SER A 214 18.94 -2.55 -2.60
C SER A 214 20.28 -2.51 -1.84
N ALA A 215 21.06 -1.43 -1.97
CA ALA A 215 22.33 -1.25 -1.30
C ALA A 215 22.40 0.12 -0.61
N CYS A 216 21.74 0.26 0.54
CA CYS A 216 22.06 1.22 1.60
C CYS A 216 21.30 0.87 2.88
#